data_AF-A0A897N948-F1
#
_entry.id   AF-A0A897N948-F1
#
_cell.length_a   1.000
_cell.length_b   1.000
_cell.length_c   1.000
_cell.angle_alpha   90.00
_cell.angle_beta   90.00
_cell.angle_gamma   90.00
#
_symmetry.space_group_name_H-M   'P 1'
#
loop_
_entity.id
_entity.type
_entity.pdbx_description
1 polymer ?
#
loop_
_entity_poly.entity_id
_entity_poly.type
_entity_poly.pdbx_seq_one_letter_code
_entity_poly.pdbx_strand_id
1 'polypeptide(L)'
;MPSRFQELPGSAASVVLVVLFAGAVVTVVVLDPGATAGADDGPSVESVSGTGTVTVTYTDTSGASDQFTVAGVDPALASPEHGWAIVDRSSLPSVLRAVDDDPGNGVVGFGEWALVGAVETATVPIDGTELSVVVPAGRDVDPARKAGFIEAFAGPYPLSPNADRSVVLLSVPDALPHEGLMYSDDRGYVTVEAFWDGDAHSVWLHEYVHARQDFRTADGMVWFREASARYLSARFMQEQYEGVTAADLRAELAASPGDERVVLANRTTWAGTTDHYHAGAQLLAAVDAEIRAETGGEHALVDVFRAINAEDEPVTVERFVGLVERRTGSDERWIAAAIAGDWAAVPANSRSG
;
A
#
# COMPACT_ATOMS: atom_id res chain seq x y z
N MET A 1 -3.25 -10.98 31.05
CA MET A 1 -3.74 -10.20 32.21
C MET A 1 -5.15 -9.75 31.89
N PRO A 2 -6.14 -9.77 32.81
CA PRO A 2 -7.51 -9.47 32.43
C PRO A 2 -7.67 -7.95 32.24
N SER A 3 -8.02 -7.53 31.02
CA SER A 3 -8.41 -6.16 30.73
C SER A 3 -9.71 -5.83 31.46
N ARG A 4 -9.69 -4.72 32.20
CA ARG A 4 -10.85 -4.18 32.91
C ARG A 4 -11.66 -3.35 31.92
N PHE A 5 -12.82 -3.84 31.51
CA PHE A 5 -13.81 -3.03 30.81
C PHE A 5 -14.47 -2.07 31.80
N GLN A 6 -14.56 -0.80 31.42
CA GLN A 6 -15.36 0.19 32.11
C GLN A 6 -16.34 0.76 31.07
N GLU A 7 -17.53 0.17 30.98
CA GLU A 7 -18.64 0.76 30.22
C GLU A 7 -19.15 2.00 30.95
N LEU A 8 -19.21 3.14 30.24
CA LEU A 8 -19.98 4.31 30.64
C LEU A 8 -21.23 4.40 29.75
N PRO A 9 -22.41 4.74 30.28
CA PRO A 9 -23.64 4.73 29.49
C PRO A 9 -23.81 6.04 28.70
N GLY A 10 -24.13 5.91 27.41
CA GLY A 10 -24.80 6.96 26.64
C GLY A 10 -23.91 8.01 25.97
N SER A 11 -23.08 7.59 25.01
CA SER A 11 -22.59 8.38 23.88
C SER A 11 -22.07 7.38 22.84
N ALA A 12 -22.08 7.73 21.55
CA ALA A 12 -21.53 6.89 20.48
C ALA A 12 -20.16 6.32 20.91
N ALA A 13 -20.02 5.00 20.89
CA ALA A 13 -18.95 4.33 21.62
C ALA A 13 -17.69 4.25 20.75
N SER A 14 -16.82 5.25 20.84
CA SER A 14 -15.45 5.11 20.35
C SER A 14 -14.70 4.17 21.30
N VAL A 15 -14.39 2.96 20.83
CA VAL A 15 -13.51 2.03 21.56
C VAL A 15 -12.10 2.23 21.06
N VAL A 16 -11.26 2.83 21.90
CA VAL A 16 -9.82 2.85 21.68
C VAL A 16 -9.21 1.64 22.37
N LEU A 17 -8.74 0.67 21.57
CA LEU A 17 -8.03 -0.49 22.08
C LEU A 17 -6.56 -0.39 21.69
N VAL A 18 -5.69 -0.44 22.70
CA VAL A 18 -4.25 -0.61 22.49
C VAL A 18 -3.95 -2.10 22.52
N VAL A 19 -3.59 -2.68 21.38
CA VAL A 19 -3.22 -4.10 21.25
C VAL A 19 -1.71 -4.21 21.05
N LEU A 20 -1.09 -5.20 21.71
CA LEU A 20 0.29 -5.57 21.44
C LEU A 20 0.31 -6.68 20.41
N PHE A 21 0.75 -6.39 19.18
CA PHE A 21 1.03 -7.38 18.14
C PHE A 21 2.54 -7.48 17.94
N ALA A 22 3.12 -8.67 18.16
CA ALA A 22 4.56 -8.93 17.95
C ALA A 22 5.54 -7.93 18.61
N GLY A 23 5.11 -7.18 19.64
CA GLY A 23 5.91 -6.15 20.32
C GLY A 23 5.59 -4.71 19.94
N ALA A 24 4.73 -4.49 18.93
CA ALA A 24 4.27 -3.18 18.49
C ALA A 24 3.01 -2.72 19.24
N VAL A 25 2.90 -1.40 19.44
CA VAL A 25 1.72 -0.73 20.04
C VAL A 25 0.78 -0.34 18.91
N VAL A 26 -0.30 -1.09 18.73
CA VAL A 26 -1.33 -0.80 17.73
C VAL A 26 -2.46 -0.02 18.38
N THR A 27 -2.81 1.14 17.81
CA THR A 27 -3.99 1.89 18.23
C THR A 27 -5.15 1.54 17.31
N VAL A 28 -6.17 0.91 17.85
CA VAL A 28 -7.41 0.58 17.14
C VAL A 28 -8.48 1.56 17.54
N VAL A 29 -9.14 2.18 16.56
CA VAL A 29 -10.29 3.04 16.75
C VAL A 29 -11.45 2.46 15.95
N VAL A 30 -12.47 1.98 16.65
CA VAL A 30 -13.76 1.60 16.05
C VAL A 30 -14.68 2.80 16.12
N LEU A 31 -15.20 3.25 14.97
CA LEU A 31 -16.15 4.35 14.91
C LEU A 31 -17.46 3.85 14.30
N ASP A 32 -18.50 3.83 15.12
CA ASP A 32 -19.87 3.76 14.63
C ASP A 32 -20.19 5.02 13.81
N PRO A 33 -21.11 4.96 12.82
CA PRO A 33 -21.67 6.16 12.20
C PRO A 33 -22.19 7.14 13.26
N GLY A 34 -21.73 8.39 13.20
CA GLY A 34 -22.02 9.42 14.21
C GLY A 34 -21.19 9.35 15.50
N ALA A 35 -20.17 8.48 15.60
CA ALA A 35 -19.17 8.51 16.67
C ALA A 35 -17.99 9.41 16.27
N THR A 36 -17.86 10.59 16.88
CA THR A 36 -16.68 11.43 16.69
C THR A 36 -15.58 11.01 17.67
N ALA A 37 -14.37 10.72 17.15
CA ALA A 37 -13.17 10.61 17.96
C ALA A 37 -12.64 12.00 18.32
N GLY A 38 -13.40 12.80 19.08
CA GLY A 38 -12.95 14.13 19.49
C GLY A 38 -14.06 15.15 19.60
N ALA A 39 -13.88 16.10 20.52
CA ALA A 39 -14.81 17.17 20.83
C ALA A 39 -14.73 18.35 19.83
N ASP A 40 -14.48 18.08 18.55
CA ASP A 40 -14.57 19.07 17.48
C ASP A 40 -15.78 18.70 16.61
N ASP A 41 -16.85 19.52 16.72
CA ASP A 41 -18.12 19.42 15.99
C ASP A 41 -17.94 19.80 14.50
N GLY A 42 -16.98 19.15 13.83
CA GLY A 42 -16.70 19.32 12.40
C GLY A 42 -17.67 18.55 11.51
N PRO A 43 -17.64 18.78 10.19
CA PRO A 43 -18.46 18.01 9.26
C PRO A 43 -18.20 16.51 9.38
N SER A 44 -19.24 15.69 9.48
CA SER A 44 -19.10 14.24 9.66
C SER A 44 -20.30 13.47 9.11
N VAL A 45 -20.07 12.23 8.68
CA VAL A 45 -21.14 11.35 8.18
C VAL A 45 -21.93 10.76 9.34
N GLU A 46 -23.24 10.98 9.33
CA GLU A 46 -24.18 10.50 10.35
C GLU A 46 -24.75 9.12 9.98
N SER A 47 -25.11 8.91 8.71
CA SER A 47 -25.68 7.65 8.24
C SER A 47 -25.57 7.49 6.72
N VAL A 48 -25.54 6.23 6.28
CA VAL A 48 -25.57 5.85 4.85
C VAL A 48 -26.67 4.82 4.64
N SER A 49 -27.45 4.98 3.58
CA SER A 49 -28.54 4.06 3.22
C SER A 49 -28.66 3.87 1.70
N GLY A 50 -29.24 2.75 1.27
CA GLY A 50 -29.35 2.38 -0.14
C GLY A 50 -28.10 1.71 -0.72
N THR A 51 -28.23 1.09 -1.90
CA THR A 51 -27.13 0.36 -2.59
C THR A 51 -26.88 0.87 -4.01
N GLY A 52 -27.91 0.97 -4.85
CA GLY A 52 -27.82 1.56 -6.19
C GLY A 52 -28.10 3.06 -6.26
N THR A 53 -28.78 3.57 -5.24
CA THR A 53 -28.98 4.99 -4.99
C THR A 53 -28.68 5.20 -3.52
N VAL A 54 -27.49 5.70 -3.24
CA VAL A 54 -26.98 5.88 -1.89
C VAL A 54 -27.39 7.24 -1.39
N THR A 55 -28.02 7.30 -0.23
CA THR A 55 -28.31 8.55 0.50
C THR A 55 -27.41 8.63 1.72
N VAL A 56 -26.69 9.73 1.83
CA VAL A 56 -25.77 10.02 2.93
C VAL A 56 -26.32 11.20 3.70
N THR A 57 -26.51 11.02 5.00
CA THR A 57 -26.84 12.10 5.94
C THR A 57 -25.56 12.51 6.66
N TYR A 58 -25.32 13.79 6.82
CA TYR A 58 -24.10 14.33 7.39
C TYR A 58 -24.36 15.61 8.18
N THR A 59 -23.54 15.86 9.20
CA THR A 59 -23.48 17.15 9.90
C THR A 59 -22.60 18.11 9.10
N ASP A 60 -23.03 19.36 8.88
CA ASP A 60 -22.26 20.40 8.19
C ASP A 60 -21.36 21.21 9.14
N THR A 61 -20.65 22.21 8.61
CA THR A 61 -19.76 23.08 9.40
C THR A 61 -20.47 23.92 10.48
N SER A 62 -21.80 24.02 10.43
CA SER A 62 -22.61 24.73 11.41
C SER A 62 -23.20 23.81 12.49
N GLY A 63 -22.95 22.49 12.38
CA GLY A 63 -23.59 21.48 13.21
C GLY A 63 -25.00 21.11 12.76
N ALA A 64 -25.43 21.54 11.57
CA ALA A 64 -26.74 21.22 11.02
C ALA A 64 -26.68 19.92 10.20
N SER A 65 -27.68 19.05 10.36
CA SER A 65 -27.81 17.84 9.56
C SER A 65 -28.34 18.19 8.16
N ASP A 66 -27.70 17.65 7.14
CA ASP A 66 -28.07 17.75 5.73
C ASP A 66 -27.86 16.40 5.03
N GLN A 67 -28.34 16.27 3.79
CA GLN A 67 -28.26 15.02 3.03
C GLN A 67 -27.93 15.24 1.56
N PHE A 68 -27.25 14.26 0.97
CA PHE A 68 -27.07 14.17 -0.47
C PHE A 68 -27.29 12.74 -0.97
N THR A 69 -27.54 12.59 -2.27
CA THR A 69 -27.81 11.30 -2.90
C THR A 69 -26.89 11.09 -4.09
N VAL A 70 -26.33 9.89 -4.20
CA VAL A 70 -25.52 9.43 -5.34
C VAL A 70 -26.24 8.28 -6.01
N ALA A 71 -26.61 8.45 -7.29
CA ALA A 71 -27.26 7.41 -8.09
C ALA A 71 -26.22 6.66 -8.94
N GLY A 72 -26.53 5.41 -9.29
CA GLY A 72 -25.67 4.59 -10.14
C GLY A 72 -24.46 3.99 -9.43
N VAL A 73 -24.50 3.92 -8.09
CA VAL A 73 -23.49 3.23 -7.29
C VAL A 73 -23.59 1.73 -7.56
N ASP A 74 -22.45 1.05 -7.74
CA ASP A 74 -22.43 -0.40 -7.83
C ASP A 74 -22.93 -0.98 -6.50
N PRO A 75 -23.95 -1.85 -6.47
CA PRO A 75 -24.41 -2.48 -5.24
C PRO A 75 -23.33 -3.25 -4.48
N ALA A 76 -22.25 -3.70 -5.13
CA ALA A 76 -21.11 -4.34 -4.46
C ALA A 76 -20.27 -3.35 -3.63
N LEU A 77 -20.39 -2.05 -3.91
CA LEU A 77 -19.69 -0.95 -3.25
C LEU A 77 -20.54 -0.27 -2.17
N ALA A 78 -21.64 -0.88 -1.71
CA ALA A 78 -22.46 -0.30 -0.65
C ALA A 78 -23.08 -1.38 0.25
N SER A 79 -23.09 -1.11 1.56
CA SER A 79 -23.80 -1.92 2.54
C SER A 79 -24.66 -1.02 3.44
N PRO A 80 -25.97 -0.89 3.17
CA PRO A 80 -26.86 -0.16 4.07
C PRO A 80 -27.09 -0.89 5.39
N GLU A 81 -26.90 -2.21 5.43
CA GLU A 81 -26.93 -2.99 6.68
C GLU A 81 -25.82 -2.57 7.63
N HIS A 82 -24.62 -2.30 7.09
CA HIS A 82 -23.46 -1.85 7.85
C HIS A 82 -23.20 -0.34 7.72
N GLY A 83 -24.10 0.41 7.10
CA GLY A 83 -24.06 1.86 7.06
C GLY A 83 -22.86 2.46 6.33
N TRP A 84 -22.40 1.89 5.22
CA TRP A 84 -21.30 2.45 4.41
C TRP A 84 -21.53 2.33 2.90
N ALA A 85 -20.84 3.17 2.12
CA ALA A 85 -20.75 3.08 0.67
C ALA A 85 -19.44 3.67 0.13
N ILE A 86 -18.99 3.19 -1.03
CA ILE A 86 -17.92 3.80 -1.82
C ILE A 86 -18.58 4.50 -3.01
N VAL A 87 -18.36 5.80 -3.12
CA VAL A 87 -18.98 6.67 -4.13
C VAL A 87 -17.91 7.43 -4.91
N ASP A 88 -18.30 8.01 -6.04
CA ASP A 88 -17.45 8.96 -6.76
C ASP A 88 -17.20 10.19 -5.87
N ARG A 89 -15.92 10.49 -5.61
CA ARG A 89 -15.48 11.58 -4.72
C ARG A 89 -16.00 12.94 -5.18
N SER A 90 -16.20 13.12 -6.48
CA SER A 90 -16.76 14.37 -7.02
C SER A 90 -18.21 14.62 -6.60
N SER A 91 -18.92 13.56 -6.18
CA SER A 91 -20.31 13.64 -5.70
C SER A 91 -20.43 14.16 -4.27
N LEU A 92 -19.33 14.18 -3.50
CA LEU A 92 -19.35 14.66 -2.12
C LEU A 92 -19.66 16.16 -2.04
N PRO A 93 -20.44 16.63 -1.06
CA PRO A 93 -20.51 18.04 -0.70
C PRO A 93 -19.11 18.61 -0.38
N SER A 94 -18.89 19.91 -0.63
CA SER A 94 -17.58 20.54 -0.39
C SER A 94 -17.12 20.47 1.06
N VAL A 95 -18.06 20.44 2.01
CA VAL A 95 -17.77 20.34 3.44
C VAL A 95 -17.21 18.96 3.82
N LEU A 96 -17.70 17.88 3.21
CA LEU A 96 -17.17 16.53 3.44
C LEU A 96 -15.84 16.31 2.69
N ARG A 97 -15.69 16.85 1.47
CA ARG A 97 -14.38 16.82 0.78
C ARG A 97 -13.27 17.54 1.55
N ALA A 98 -13.62 18.53 2.36
CA ALA A 98 -12.63 19.27 3.15
C ALA A 98 -12.06 18.47 4.33
N VAL A 99 -12.65 17.33 4.66
CA VAL A 99 -12.31 16.48 5.81
C VAL A 99 -12.15 14.99 5.42
N ASP A 100 -12.00 14.70 4.12
CA ASP A 100 -11.90 13.33 3.58
C ASP A 100 -10.51 12.69 3.74
N ASP A 101 -9.62 13.34 4.48
CA ASP A 101 -8.31 12.86 4.88
C ASP A 101 -8.31 12.20 6.26
N ASP A 102 -9.40 12.31 7.02
CA ASP A 102 -9.52 11.75 8.36
C ASP A 102 -10.72 10.76 8.44
N PRO A 103 -10.45 9.45 8.60
CA PRO A 103 -11.48 8.43 8.83
C PRO A 103 -12.41 8.75 10.02
N GLY A 104 -11.95 9.57 10.96
CA GLY A 104 -12.72 10.11 12.08
C GLY A 104 -14.01 10.81 11.69
N ASN A 105 -14.07 11.38 10.48
CA ASN A 105 -15.25 12.10 9.98
C ASN A 105 -16.25 11.20 9.22
N GLY A 106 -16.00 9.88 9.19
CA GLY A 106 -16.83 8.94 8.43
C GLY A 106 -16.73 9.14 6.92
N VAL A 107 -15.67 9.77 6.44
CA VAL A 107 -15.38 9.96 5.01
C VAL A 107 -13.89 9.84 4.75
N VAL A 108 -13.51 9.01 3.78
CA VAL A 108 -12.10 8.83 3.36
C VAL A 108 -12.02 8.87 1.85
N GLY A 109 -11.38 9.90 1.30
CA GLY A 109 -11.12 10.05 -0.13
C GLY A 109 -9.87 9.29 -0.56
N PHE A 110 -9.93 8.63 -1.72
CA PHE A 110 -8.78 7.93 -2.32
C PHE A 110 -8.93 7.95 -3.86
N GLY A 111 -8.03 8.66 -4.53
CA GLY A 111 -8.15 8.90 -5.97
C GLY A 111 -9.47 9.59 -6.35
N GLU A 112 -10.20 8.95 -7.27
CA GLU A 112 -11.53 9.39 -7.73
C GLU A 112 -12.69 8.89 -6.83
N TRP A 113 -12.39 8.07 -5.82
CA TRP A 113 -13.37 7.43 -4.96
C TRP A 113 -13.38 8.04 -3.56
N ALA A 114 -14.48 7.83 -2.84
CA ALA A 114 -14.57 8.11 -1.42
C ALA A 114 -15.39 7.03 -0.71
N LEU A 115 -14.85 6.50 0.38
CA LEU A 115 -15.60 5.70 1.35
C LEU A 115 -16.35 6.65 2.27
N VAL A 116 -17.64 6.44 2.46
CA VAL A 116 -18.50 7.17 3.38
C VAL A 116 -19.21 6.21 4.32
N GLY A 117 -19.36 6.60 5.59
CA GLY A 117 -20.10 5.85 6.61
C GLY A 117 -19.22 5.09 7.59
N ALA A 118 -19.73 3.96 8.08
CA ALA A 118 -19.12 3.19 9.15
C ALA A 118 -17.77 2.58 8.75
N VAL A 119 -16.74 2.77 9.59
CA VAL A 119 -15.41 2.23 9.37
C VAL A 119 -14.76 1.73 10.67
N GLU A 120 -13.93 0.70 10.52
CA GLU A 120 -12.98 0.25 11.53
C GLU A 120 -11.57 0.67 11.07
N THR A 121 -10.82 1.34 11.94
CA THR A 121 -9.47 1.85 11.61
C THR A 121 -8.44 1.37 12.63
N ALA A 122 -7.26 1.02 12.16
CA ALA A 122 -6.10 0.81 13.01
C ALA A 122 -4.89 1.54 12.46
N THR A 123 -4.12 2.14 13.36
CA THR A 123 -2.96 2.96 13.01
C THR A 123 -1.71 2.45 13.72
N VAL A 124 -0.62 2.37 12.98
CA VAL A 124 0.70 1.94 13.45
C VAL A 124 1.80 2.85 12.90
N PRO A 125 2.85 3.14 13.69
CA PRO A 125 4.03 3.84 13.19
C PRO A 125 4.98 2.88 12.46
N ILE A 126 5.45 3.26 11.27
CA ILE A 126 6.47 2.54 10.52
C ILE A 126 7.52 3.54 10.04
N ASP A 127 8.73 3.47 10.60
CA ASP A 127 9.85 4.36 10.21
C ASP A 127 9.47 5.85 10.24
N GLY A 128 8.74 6.27 11.28
CA GLY A 128 8.26 7.65 11.43
C GLY A 128 7.08 8.04 10.52
N THR A 129 6.52 7.12 9.75
CA THR A 129 5.22 7.29 9.06
C THR A 129 4.09 6.70 9.90
N GLU A 130 2.97 7.39 10.01
CA GLU A 130 1.71 6.80 10.46
C GLU A 130 1.01 6.04 9.32
N LEU A 131 0.88 4.72 9.43
CA LEU A 131 0.06 3.91 8.54
C LEU A 131 -1.31 3.67 9.19
N SER A 132 -2.38 4.09 8.52
CA SER A 132 -3.76 3.75 8.87
C SER A 132 -4.32 2.72 7.89
N VAL A 133 -4.81 1.60 8.42
CA VAL A 133 -5.63 0.64 7.66
C VAL A 133 -7.10 0.90 7.99
N VAL A 134 -7.89 1.19 6.97
CA VAL A 134 -9.32 1.53 7.08
C VAL A 134 -10.15 0.43 6.43
N VAL A 135 -11.14 -0.08 7.15
CA VAL A 135 -12.00 -1.18 6.68
C VAL A 135 -13.46 -0.75 6.85
N PRO A 136 -14.28 -0.76 5.78
CA PRO A 136 -15.73 -0.60 5.91
C PRO A 136 -16.32 -1.61 6.90
N ALA A 137 -17.21 -1.16 7.79
CA ALA A 137 -17.75 -2.01 8.85
C ALA A 137 -18.43 -3.28 8.30
N GLY A 138 -18.31 -4.39 9.04
CA GLY A 138 -18.93 -5.67 8.69
C GLY A 138 -18.19 -6.50 7.63
N ARG A 139 -17.02 -6.05 7.16
CA ARG A 139 -16.11 -6.88 6.34
C ARG A 139 -15.31 -7.85 7.22
N ASP A 140 -14.95 -9.02 6.69
CA ASP A 140 -14.11 -10.02 7.37
C ASP A 140 -12.62 -9.67 7.26
N VAL A 141 -12.27 -8.42 7.61
CA VAL A 141 -10.90 -7.91 7.56
C VAL A 141 -10.62 -7.16 8.86
N ASP A 142 -9.70 -7.68 9.66
CA ASP A 142 -9.24 -7.03 10.90
C ASP A 142 -8.19 -5.95 10.59
N PRO A 143 -8.50 -4.64 10.71
CA PRO A 143 -7.55 -3.58 10.38
C PRO A 143 -6.31 -3.60 11.28
N ALA A 144 -6.45 -3.98 12.56
CA ALA A 144 -5.33 -4.01 13.50
C ALA A 144 -4.32 -5.09 13.12
N ARG A 145 -4.82 -6.26 12.71
CA ARG A 145 -3.99 -7.34 12.20
C ARG A 145 -3.28 -6.95 10.91
N LYS A 146 -3.96 -6.27 9.99
CA LYS A 146 -3.36 -5.77 8.73
C LYS A 146 -2.26 -4.76 8.99
N ALA A 147 -2.56 -3.72 9.76
CA ALA A 147 -1.60 -2.67 10.11
C ALA A 147 -0.37 -3.29 10.80
N GLY A 148 -0.58 -4.14 11.82
CA GLY A 148 0.50 -4.81 12.54
C GLY A 148 1.35 -5.74 11.67
N PHE A 149 0.77 -6.41 10.67
CA PHE A 149 1.56 -7.20 9.71
C PHE A 149 2.39 -6.32 8.78
N ILE A 150 1.84 -5.22 8.27
CA ILE A 150 2.62 -4.30 7.44
C ILE A 150 3.77 -3.69 8.26
N GLU A 151 3.52 -3.28 9.50
CA GLU A 151 4.56 -2.81 10.42
C GLU A 151 5.63 -3.86 10.68
N ALA A 152 5.25 -5.10 11.04
CA ALA A 152 6.20 -6.15 11.33
C ALA A 152 7.06 -6.52 10.10
N PHE A 153 6.48 -6.48 8.90
CA PHE A 153 7.15 -6.95 7.69
C PHE A 153 7.97 -5.85 7.02
N ALA A 154 7.48 -4.60 7.00
CA ALA A 154 8.17 -3.47 6.38
C ALA A 154 9.05 -2.69 7.38
N GLY A 155 8.74 -2.72 8.68
CA GLY A 155 9.44 -1.97 9.73
C GLY A 155 10.96 -2.21 9.82
N PRO A 156 11.48 -3.43 9.58
CA PRO A 156 12.93 -3.66 9.52
C PRO A 156 13.63 -2.95 8.35
N TYR A 157 12.88 -2.42 7.38
CA TYR A 157 13.37 -1.83 6.15
C TYR A 157 13.00 -0.35 6.08
N PRO A 158 13.80 0.55 6.68
CA PRO A 158 13.54 1.97 6.59
C PRO A 158 13.71 2.42 5.14
N LEU A 159 12.62 2.88 4.52
CA LEU A 159 12.54 3.28 3.11
C LEU A 159 12.34 4.79 2.96
N SER A 160 11.81 5.49 3.97
CA SER A 160 11.51 6.92 3.85
C SER A 160 12.60 7.75 4.51
N PRO A 161 13.21 8.73 3.80
CA PRO A 161 14.04 9.74 4.46
C PRO A 161 13.20 10.78 5.20
N ASN A 162 11.89 10.87 4.89
CA ASN A 162 10.95 11.84 5.40
C ASN A 162 10.05 11.16 6.45
N ALA A 163 10.47 11.21 7.71
CA ALA A 163 9.57 10.96 8.84
C ALA A 163 8.48 12.05 8.86
N ASP A 164 7.30 11.74 9.40
CA ASP A 164 6.09 12.59 9.46
C ASP A 164 5.16 12.53 8.22
N ARG A 165 5.14 11.41 7.48
CA ARG A 165 4.10 11.13 6.46
C ARG A 165 2.93 10.34 7.06
N SER A 166 1.78 10.42 6.40
CA SER A 166 0.61 9.57 6.68
C SER A 166 0.31 8.73 5.44
N VAL A 167 0.01 7.44 5.65
CA VAL A 167 -0.45 6.52 4.62
C VAL A 167 -1.79 5.96 5.01
N VAL A 168 -2.72 5.89 4.06
CA VAL A 168 -4.02 5.25 4.25
C VAL A 168 -4.17 4.11 3.27
N LEU A 169 -4.41 2.90 3.77
CA LEU A 169 -4.78 1.73 2.98
C LEU A 169 -6.19 1.29 3.32
N LEU A 170 -7.09 1.38 2.33
CA LEU A 170 -8.48 0.96 2.47
C LEU A 170 -8.65 -0.50 2.04
N SER A 171 -9.28 -1.34 2.85
CA SER A 171 -9.84 -2.59 2.35
C SER A 171 -11.16 -2.29 1.64
N VAL A 172 -11.24 -2.62 0.36
CA VAL A 172 -12.47 -2.42 -0.43
C VAL A 172 -12.98 -3.75 -0.98
N PRO A 173 -14.26 -3.86 -1.35
CA PRO A 173 -14.75 -5.05 -2.08
C PRO A 173 -14.02 -5.26 -3.40
N ASP A 174 -13.99 -6.52 -3.87
CA ASP A 174 -13.45 -6.90 -5.18
C ASP A 174 -14.39 -6.49 -6.34
N ALA A 175 -14.55 -5.17 -6.48
CA ALA A 175 -15.39 -4.51 -7.47
C ALA A 175 -14.68 -3.32 -8.13
N LEU A 176 -13.46 -2.98 -7.69
CA LEU A 176 -12.63 -1.96 -8.34
C LEU A 176 -11.68 -2.60 -9.38
N PRO A 177 -11.13 -1.82 -10.35
CA PRO A 177 -10.47 -2.38 -11.52
C PRO A 177 -9.16 -3.16 -11.29
N HIS A 178 -8.54 -3.00 -10.12
CA HIS A 178 -7.24 -3.58 -9.77
C HIS A 178 -7.29 -4.16 -8.36
N GLU A 179 -6.48 -5.18 -8.08
CA GLU A 179 -6.38 -5.79 -6.75
C GLU A 179 -5.85 -4.83 -5.68
N GLY A 180 -5.10 -3.81 -6.09
CA GLY A 180 -4.67 -2.70 -5.27
C GLY A 180 -4.28 -1.51 -6.13
N LEU A 181 -4.29 -0.32 -5.54
CA LEU A 181 -3.75 0.89 -6.16
C LEU A 181 -3.42 1.94 -5.10
N MET A 182 -2.19 2.42 -5.11
CA MET A 182 -1.73 3.56 -4.32
C MET A 182 -1.68 4.85 -5.15
N TYR A 183 -2.39 5.88 -4.70
CA TYR A 183 -2.40 7.20 -5.33
C TYR A 183 -1.25 8.08 -4.83
N SER A 184 -1.00 9.19 -5.52
CA SER A 184 0.14 10.08 -5.24
C SER A 184 0.05 10.87 -3.93
N ASP A 185 -1.10 10.83 -3.25
CA ASP A 185 -1.34 11.46 -1.96
C ASP A 185 -1.28 10.44 -0.81
N ASP A 186 -0.58 9.31 -1.01
CA ASP A 186 -0.35 8.24 -0.03
C ASP A 186 -1.65 7.59 0.51
N ARG A 187 -2.74 7.73 -0.22
CA ARG A 187 -4.01 7.04 0.02
C ARG A 187 -4.20 6.01 -1.08
N GLY A 188 -4.53 4.77 -0.71
CA GLY A 188 -4.70 3.67 -1.65
C GLY A 188 -5.70 2.64 -1.17
N TYR A 189 -5.99 1.66 -2.01
CA TYR A 189 -6.92 0.58 -1.66
C TYR A 189 -6.34 -0.80 -1.98
N VAL A 190 -6.91 -1.82 -1.34
CA VAL A 190 -6.65 -3.24 -1.60
C VAL A 190 -7.99 -3.99 -1.62
N THR A 191 -8.25 -4.76 -2.67
CA THR A 191 -9.45 -5.61 -2.79
C THR A 191 -9.25 -6.99 -2.16
N VAL A 192 -8.00 -7.44 -2.06
CA VAL A 192 -7.63 -8.76 -1.55
C VAL A 192 -7.68 -8.78 -0.02
N GLU A 193 -8.58 -9.58 0.53
CA GLU A 193 -8.79 -9.69 1.99
C GLU A 193 -7.67 -10.44 2.69
N ALA A 194 -6.99 -11.37 2.02
CA ALA A 194 -5.86 -12.10 2.60
C ALA A 194 -4.64 -11.19 2.72
N PHE A 195 -3.85 -11.32 3.80
CA PHE A 195 -2.51 -10.69 3.84
C PHE A 195 -1.50 -11.58 3.12
N TRP A 196 -1.72 -12.89 3.25
CA TRP A 196 -1.00 -13.97 2.61
C TRP A 196 -2.02 -15.01 2.18
N ASP A 197 -1.94 -15.44 0.93
CA ASP A 197 -2.84 -16.39 0.25
C ASP A 197 -2.14 -17.71 -0.14
N GLY A 198 -0.87 -17.86 0.23
CA GLY A 198 -0.03 -19.00 -0.14
C GLY A 198 1.16 -18.62 -0.99
N ASP A 199 1.13 -17.44 -1.63
CA ASP A 199 2.20 -16.97 -2.50
C ASP A 199 3.30 -16.22 -1.75
N ALA A 200 4.42 -15.97 -2.42
CA ALA A 200 5.51 -15.20 -1.84
C ALA A 200 5.23 -13.68 -1.86
N HIS A 201 4.17 -13.22 -2.53
CA HIS A 201 3.79 -11.81 -2.67
C HIS A 201 2.62 -11.45 -1.73
N SER A 202 2.51 -10.17 -1.38
CA SER A 202 1.36 -9.63 -0.65
C SER A 202 0.95 -8.30 -1.27
N VAL A 203 -0.31 -8.20 -1.72
CA VAL A 203 -0.87 -6.95 -2.28
C VAL A 203 -0.82 -5.82 -1.25
N TRP A 204 -1.07 -6.12 0.02
CA TRP A 204 -0.97 -5.13 1.11
C TRP A 204 0.43 -4.53 1.24
N LEU A 205 1.48 -5.36 1.19
CA LEU A 205 2.86 -4.87 1.21
C LEU A 205 3.24 -4.16 -0.10
N HIS A 206 2.74 -4.64 -1.24
CA HIS A 206 2.96 -4.02 -2.55
C HIS A 206 2.47 -2.57 -2.57
N GLU A 207 1.23 -2.34 -2.14
CA GLU A 207 0.66 -0.99 -2.08
C GLU A 207 1.35 -0.12 -1.03
N TYR A 208 1.75 -0.69 0.11
CA TYR A 208 2.54 0.05 1.09
C TYR A 208 3.90 0.48 0.51
N VAL A 209 4.59 -0.40 -0.22
CA VAL A 209 5.87 -0.04 -0.87
C VAL A 209 5.67 1.10 -1.88
N HIS A 210 4.55 1.13 -2.62
CA HIS A 210 4.25 2.26 -3.50
C HIS A 210 4.18 3.60 -2.77
N ALA A 211 3.58 3.65 -1.58
CA ALA A 211 3.57 4.87 -0.77
C ALA A 211 4.98 5.29 -0.33
N ARG A 212 5.95 4.35 -0.32
CA ARG A 212 7.35 4.60 0.08
C ARG A 212 8.29 4.87 -1.09
N GLN A 213 7.76 4.97 -2.31
CA GLN A 213 8.54 5.34 -3.48
C GLN A 213 8.57 6.85 -3.63
N ASP A 214 9.50 7.48 -2.91
CA ASP A 214 9.71 8.92 -2.92
C ASP A 214 10.63 9.35 -4.08
N PHE A 215 10.37 8.82 -5.27
CA PHE A 215 11.18 9.10 -6.45
C PHE A 215 10.35 9.24 -7.72
N ARG A 216 10.92 9.97 -8.68
CA ARG A 216 10.43 10.01 -10.06
C ARG A 216 11.30 9.11 -10.94
N THR A 217 10.78 8.61 -12.04
CA THR A 217 11.55 7.80 -13.00
C THR A 217 11.74 8.55 -14.32
N ALA A 218 12.88 8.33 -14.97
CA ALA A 218 13.05 8.68 -16.38
C ALA A 218 12.36 7.64 -17.28
N ASP A 219 12.16 7.96 -18.56
CA ASP A 219 11.40 7.12 -19.51
C ASP A 219 11.88 5.66 -19.57
N GLY A 220 13.20 5.42 -19.52
CA GLY A 220 13.79 4.08 -19.53
C GLY A 220 13.70 3.30 -18.21
N MET A 221 13.17 3.94 -17.15
CA MET A 221 13.07 3.37 -15.80
C MET A 221 11.62 3.31 -15.29
N VAL A 222 10.61 3.54 -16.14
CA VAL A 222 9.20 3.55 -15.70
C VAL A 222 8.78 2.22 -15.07
N TRP A 223 9.32 1.09 -15.56
CA TRP A 223 9.08 -0.25 -15.03
C TRP A 223 9.50 -0.39 -13.56
N PHE A 224 10.50 0.39 -13.12
CA PHE A 224 11.12 0.26 -11.81
C PHE A 224 10.12 0.48 -10.67
N ARG A 225 9.12 1.36 -10.86
CA ARG A 225 8.12 1.65 -9.83
C ARG A 225 7.31 0.40 -9.45
N GLU A 226 6.72 -0.28 -10.42
CA GLU A 226 5.91 -1.48 -10.17
C GLU A 226 6.76 -2.71 -9.86
N ALA A 227 7.86 -2.89 -10.59
CA ALA A 227 8.78 -4.02 -10.37
C ALA A 227 9.38 -4.01 -8.97
N SER A 228 9.72 -2.82 -8.44
CA SER A 228 10.27 -2.71 -7.09
C SER A 228 9.25 -2.94 -6.00
N ALA A 229 8.00 -2.51 -6.17
CA ALA A 229 6.92 -2.84 -5.26
C ALA A 229 6.70 -4.35 -5.17
N ARG A 230 6.70 -5.04 -6.33
CA ARG A 230 6.57 -6.50 -6.39
C ARG A 230 7.77 -7.23 -5.78
N TYR A 231 9.00 -6.82 -6.13
CA TYR A 231 10.20 -7.46 -5.60
C TYR A 231 10.33 -7.25 -4.08
N LEU A 232 10.14 -6.02 -3.57
CA LEU A 232 10.28 -5.73 -2.15
C LEU A 232 9.16 -6.37 -1.33
N SER A 233 7.91 -6.38 -1.80
CA SER A 233 6.84 -7.08 -1.09
C SER A 233 7.15 -8.57 -0.96
N ALA A 234 7.63 -9.21 -2.05
CA ALA A 234 8.00 -10.62 -2.01
C ALA A 234 9.22 -10.90 -1.13
N ARG A 235 10.21 -10.00 -1.16
CA ARG A 235 11.40 -10.11 -0.32
C ARG A 235 11.07 -9.94 1.17
N PHE A 236 10.21 -8.99 1.51
CA PHE A 236 9.79 -8.76 2.90
C PHE A 236 8.99 -9.97 3.43
N MET A 237 8.09 -10.51 2.62
CA MET A 237 7.40 -11.77 2.95
C MET A 237 8.40 -12.89 3.24
N GLN A 238 9.36 -13.12 2.35
CA GLN A 238 10.36 -14.19 2.51
C GLN A 238 11.24 -14.00 3.75
N GLU A 239 11.69 -12.78 4.03
CA GLU A 239 12.61 -12.52 5.15
C GLU A 239 11.91 -12.48 6.51
N GLN A 240 10.60 -12.15 6.55
CA GLN A 240 9.86 -11.93 7.80
C GLN A 240 8.87 -13.05 8.14
N TYR A 241 8.51 -13.90 7.17
CA TYR A 241 7.55 -14.99 7.39
C TYR A 241 8.14 -16.36 7.07
N GLU A 242 8.18 -17.23 8.08
CA GLU A 242 8.69 -18.60 7.95
C GLU A 242 7.93 -19.46 6.92
N GLY A 243 6.69 -19.08 6.60
CA GLY A 243 5.86 -19.75 5.61
C GLY A 243 6.24 -19.45 4.16
N VAL A 244 7.05 -18.41 3.91
CA VAL A 244 7.56 -18.07 2.58
C VAL A 244 9.05 -18.37 2.52
N THR A 245 9.40 -19.41 1.78
CA THR A 245 10.78 -19.88 1.66
C THR A 245 11.53 -19.15 0.53
N ALA A 246 12.86 -19.30 0.51
CA ALA A 246 13.66 -18.85 -0.63
C ALA A 246 13.28 -19.57 -1.95
N ALA A 247 12.68 -20.77 -1.88
CA ALA A 247 12.19 -21.44 -3.09
C ALA A 247 10.92 -20.78 -3.62
N ASP A 248 10.04 -20.33 -2.72
CA ASP A 248 8.81 -19.62 -3.09
C ASP A 248 9.14 -18.25 -3.69
N LEU A 249 10.09 -17.51 -3.11
CA LEU A 249 10.59 -16.26 -3.70
C LEU A 249 11.17 -16.48 -5.11
N ARG A 250 11.96 -17.54 -5.30
CA ARG A 250 12.49 -17.89 -6.63
C ARG A 250 11.40 -18.24 -7.63
N ALA A 251 10.36 -18.95 -7.21
CA ALA A 251 9.25 -19.31 -8.07
C ALA A 251 8.44 -18.06 -8.47
N GLU A 252 8.20 -17.16 -7.52
CA GLU A 252 7.53 -15.87 -7.72
C GLU A 252 8.28 -14.95 -8.69
N LEU A 253 9.61 -14.96 -8.64
CA LEU A 253 10.48 -14.10 -9.46
C LEU A 253 11.06 -14.81 -10.69
N ALA A 254 10.60 -16.04 -10.97
CA ALA A 254 11.06 -16.80 -12.13
C ALA A 254 10.55 -16.17 -13.43
N ALA A 255 11.40 -16.18 -14.47
CA ALA A 255 11.01 -15.73 -15.80
C ALA A 255 9.79 -16.52 -16.31
N SER A 256 8.79 -15.79 -16.78
CA SER A 256 7.68 -16.30 -17.57
C SER A 256 8.02 -16.28 -19.07
N PRO A 257 7.46 -17.17 -19.91
CA PRO A 257 7.59 -17.09 -21.37
C PRO A 257 7.12 -15.76 -22.00
N GLY A 258 6.39 -14.94 -21.25
CA GLY A 258 6.03 -13.57 -21.64
C GLY A 258 7.20 -12.58 -21.56
N ASP A 259 8.04 -12.73 -20.53
CA ASP A 259 9.12 -11.81 -20.18
C ASP A 259 10.18 -11.69 -21.28
N GLU A 260 10.45 -12.77 -22.01
CA GLU A 260 11.42 -12.79 -23.13
C GLU A 260 11.08 -11.81 -24.26
N ARG A 261 9.83 -11.31 -24.32
CA ARG A 261 9.39 -10.33 -25.32
C ARG A 261 9.51 -8.89 -24.83
N VAL A 262 9.83 -8.67 -23.55
CA VAL A 262 9.89 -7.36 -22.93
C VAL A 262 11.31 -6.83 -22.87
N VAL A 263 11.49 -5.59 -23.33
CA VAL A 263 12.70 -4.80 -23.09
C VAL A 263 12.33 -3.68 -22.11
N LEU A 264 12.94 -3.69 -20.93
CA LEU A 264 12.61 -2.73 -19.85
C LEU A 264 12.88 -1.27 -20.25
N ALA A 265 13.89 -0.99 -21.07
CA ALA A 265 14.12 0.35 -21.59
C ALA A 265 13.12 0.80 -22.68
N ASN A 266 12.35 -0.12 -23.26
CA ASN A 266 11.52 0.15 -24.44
C ASN A 266 10.03 -0.15 -24.20
N ARG A 267 9.28 0.89 -23.83
CA ARG A 267 7.84 0.80 -23.54
C ARG A 267 6.99 0.29 -24.69
N THR A 268 7.46 0.36 -25.95
CA THR A 268 6.69 -0.18 -27.08
C THR A 268 6.58 -1.70 -27.02
N THR A 269 7.50 -2.40 -26.35
CA THR A 269 7.44 -3.86 -26.23
C THR A 269 6.48 -4.33 -25.14
N TRP A 270 5.95 -3.40 -24.32
CA TRP A 270 5.01 -3.72 -23.24
C TRP A 270 3.56 -3.75 -23.74
N ALA A 271 3.33 -3.31 -24.99
CA ALA A 271 1.98 -3.18 -25.53
C ALA A 271 1.24 -4.53 -25.51
N GLY A 272 0.11 -4.56 -24.80
CA GLY A 272 -0.73 -5.76 -24.68
C GLY A 272 -0.27 -6.77 -23.62
N THR A 273 0.68 -6.40 -22.75
CA THR A 273 1.14 -7.24 -21.62
C THR A 273 1.48 -6.39 -20.38
N THR A 274 1.60 -7.07 -19.24
CA THR A 274 2.10 -6.55 -17.95
C THR A 274 3.44 -7.18 -17.56
N ASP A 275 4.06 -7.95 -18.46
CA ASP A 275 5.29 -8.73 -18.22
C ASP A 275 6.50 -7.85 -17.82
N HIS A 276 6.49 -6.53 -18.09
CA HIS A 276 7.54 -5.62 -17.63
C HIS A 276 7.61 -5.50 -16.10
N TYR A 277 6.52 -5.80 -15.39
CA TYR A 277 6.53 -5.91 -13.94
C TYR A 277 7.34 -7.12 -13.47
N HIS A 278 7.10 -8.28 -14.07
CA HIS A 278 7.74 -9.54 -13.72
C HIS A 278 9.21 -9.57 -14.15
N ALA A 279 9.51 -9.22 -15.40
CA ALA A 279 10.87 -9.09 -15.90
C ALA A 279 11.70 -8.08 -15.08
N GLY A 280 11.07 -6.98 -14.66
CA GLY A 280 11.70 -5.99 -13.80
C GLY A 280 11.98 -6.54 -12.40
N ALA A 281 11.01 -7.21 -11.78
CA ALA A 281 11.17 -7.79 -10.44
C ALA A 281 12.25 -8.89 -10.43
N GLN A 282 12.32 -9.70 -11.50
CA GLN A 282 13.40 -10.66 -11.72
C GLN A 282 14.77 -9.98 -11.81
N LEU A 283 14.88 -8.87 -12.54
CA LEU A 283 16.13 -8.10 -12.60
C LEU A 283 16.54 -7.58 -11.23
N LEU A 284 15.60 -7.03 -10.48
CA LEU A 284 15.87 -6.55 -9.12
C LEU A 284 16.31 -7.70 -8.19
N ALA A 285 15.76 -8.89 -8.34
CA ALA A 285 16.22 -10.08 -7.63
C ALA A 285 17.68 -10.40 -7.94
N ALA A 286 18.06 -10.38 -9.22
CA ALA A 286 19.43 -10.62 -9.65
C ALA A 286 20.40 -9.54 -9.13
N VAL A 287 19.99 -8.28 -9.15
CA VAL A 287 20.78 -7.17 -8.60
C VAL A 287 20.96 -7.32 -7.09
N ASP A 288 19.91 -7.66 -6.35
CA ASP A 288 20.01 -7.90 -4.90
C ASP A 288 20.94 -9.07 -4.57
N ALA A 289 20.85 -10.17 -5.32
CA ALA A 289 21.73 -11.32 -5.17
C ALA A 289 23.20 -10.93 -5.38
N GLU A 290 23.49 -10.12 -6.41
CA GLU A 290 24.84 -9.62 -6.70
C GLU A 290 25.35 -8.72 -5.57
N ILE A 291 24.54 -7.76 -5.12
CA ILE A 291 24.91 -6.86 -4.01
C ILE A 291 25.28 -7.68 -2.77
N ARG A 292 24.43 -8.64 -2.40
CA ARG A 292 24.67 -9.47 -1.21
C ARG A 292 25.91 -10.35 -1.39
N ALA A 293 26.16 -10.88 -2.58
CA ALA A 293 27.32 -11.72 -2.85
C ALA A 293 28.63 -10.93 -2.74
N GLU A 294 28.73 -9.78 -3.41
CA GLU A 294 29.93 -8.94 -3.44
C GLU A 294 30.23 -8.30 -2.08
N THR A 295 29.20 -8.03 -1.29
CA THR A 295 29.34 -7.38 0.03
C THR A 295 29.31 -8.36 1.20
N GLY A 296 29.26 -9.67 0.95
CA GLY A 296 29.13 -10.68 2.02
C GLY A 296 27.87 -10.51 2.87
N GLY A 297 26.81 -9.92 2.30
CA GLY A 297 25.53 -9.62 2.94
C GLY A 297 25.51 -8.32 3.76
N GLU A 298 26.57 -7.50 3.73
CA GLU A 298 26.59 -6.20 4.40
C GLU A 298 25.61 -5.20 3.76
N HIS A 299 25.39 -5.32 2.45
CA HIS A 299 24.42 -4.52 1.71
C HIS A 299 23.38 -5.40 1.03
N ALA A 300 22.22 -4.79 0.78
CA ALA A 300 21.14 -5.35 -0.04
C ALA A 300 20.55 -4.26 -0.95
N LEU A 301 19.73 -4.65 -1.91
CA LEU A 301 19.09 -3.74 -2.85
C LEU A 301 18.23 -2.68 -2.14
N VAL A 302 17.67 -3.00 -0.96
CA VAL A 302 16.95 -2.02 -0.13
C VAL A 302 17.80 -0.78 0.22
N ASP A 303 19.13 -0.92 0.32
CA ASP A 303 20.04 0.21 0.57
C ASP A 303 20.22 1.12 -0.65
N VAL A 304 19.98 0.58 -1.85
CA VAL A 304 19.91 1.35 -3.10
C VAL A 304 18.58 2.09 -3.15
N PHE A 305 17.46 1.43 -2.82
CA PHE A 305 16.14 2.10 -2.71
C PHE A 305 16.16 3.27 -1.75
N ARG A 306 16.75 3.09 -0.56
CA ARG A 306 16.90 4.17 0.42
C ARG A 306 17.68 5.36 -0.13
N ALA A 307 18.74 5.10 -0.88
CA ALA A 307 19.55 6.15 -1.49
C ALA A 307 18.85 6.84 -2.67
N ILE A 308 18.01 6.11 -3.42
CA ILE A 308 17.14 6.70 -4.45
C ILE A 308 16.15 7.67 -3.79
N ASN A 309 15.45 7.22 -2.74
CA ASN A 309 14.45 8.03 -2.03
C ASN A 309 15.05 9.29 -1.37
N ALA A 310 16.32 9.25 -0.96
CA ALA A 310 16.99 10.36 -0.29
C ALA A 310 17.33 11.57 -1.20
N GLU A 311 17.03 11.50 -2.50
CA GLU A 311 17.48 12.46 -3.50
C GLU A 311 16.33 12.80 -4.48
N ASP A 312 16.08 14.09 -4.72
CA ASP A 312 14.96 14.58 -5.56
C ASP A 312 15.14 14.37 -7.08
N GLU A 313 16.21 13.74 -7.53
CA GLU A 313 16.49 13.52 -8.95
C GLU A 313 15.66 12.35 -9.52
N PRO A 314 15.31 12.35 -10.82
CA PRO A 314 14.72 11.17 -11.45
C PRO A 314 15.69 9.97 -11.44
N VAL A 315 15.14 8.77 -11.31
CA VAL A 315 15.87 7.52 -11.50
C VAL A 315 16.15 7.32 -12.99
N THR A 316 17.42 7.41 -13.38
CA THR A 316 17.91 6.99 -14.70
C THR A 316 18.63 5.65 -14.60
N VAL A 317 18.88 5.00 -15.74
CA VAL A 317 19.67 3.75 -15.78
C VAL A 317 21.05 3.98 -15.20
N GLU A 318 21.73 5.05 -15.63
CA GLU A 318 23.08 5.39 -15.17
C GLU A 318 23.13 5.62 -13.66
N ARG A 319 22.11 6.31 -13.13
CA ARG A 319 22.02 6.58 -11.70
C ARG A 319 21.77 5.30 -10.90
N PHE A 320 20.86 4.44 -11.36
CA PHE A 320 20.60 3.16 -10.71
C PHE A 320 21.87 2.29 -10.68
N VAL A 321 22.53 2.12 -11.83
CA VAL A 321 23.80 1.38 -11.90
C VAL A 321 24.83 1.99 -10.97
N GLY A 322 25.08 3.30 -11.05
CA GLY A 322 26.06 3.96 -10.19
C GLY A 322 25.75 3.89 -8.69
N LEU A 323 24.48 3.74 -8.29
CA LEU A 323 24.10 3.49 -6.89
C LEU A 323 24.43 2.07 -6.46
N VAL A 324 24.21 1.07 -7.32
CA VAL A 324 24.61 -0.32 -7.07
C VAL A 324 26.14 -0.43 -6.97
N GLU A 325 26.87 0.16 -7.92
CA GLU A 325 28.34 0.18 -7.93
C GLU A 325 28.92 0.83 -6.67
N ARG A 326 28.24 1.83 -6.10
CA ARG A 326 28.63 2.43 -4.81
C ARG A 326 28.48 1.47 -3.62
N ARG A 327 27.61 0.46 -3.71
CA ARG A 327 27.43 -0.57 -2.67
C ARG A 327 28.39 -1.74 -2.86
N THR A 328 28.55 -2.20 -4.10
CA THR A 328 29.41 -3.36 -4.41
C THR A 328 30.88 -3.00 -4.50
N GLY A 329 31.21 -1.77 -4.94
CA GLY A 329 32.58 -1.35 -5.22
C GLY A 329 33.14 -1.89 -6.54
N SER A 330 32.30 -2.54 -7.35
CA SER A 330 32.60 -3.14 -8.65
C SER A 330 31.85 -2.46 -9.80
N ASP A 331 32.22 -2.80 -11.04
CA ASP A 331 31.57 -2.34 -12.27
C ASP A 331 30.32 -3.18 -12.56
N GLU A 332 29.14 -2.55 -12.62
CA GLU A 332 27.84 -3.23 -12.73
C GLU A 332 27.12 -2.92 -14.05
N ARG A 333 27.90 -2.61 -15.09
CA ARG A 333 27.37 -2.25 -16.43
C ARG A 333 26.46 -3.31 -17.06
N TRP A 334 26.50 -4.56 -16.59
CA TRP A 334 25.58 -5.61 -17.02
C TRP A 334 24.11 -5.26 -16.72
N ILE A 335 23.84 -4.47 -15.67
CA ILE A 335 22.49 -4.03 -15.30
C ILE A 335 21.90 -3.17 -16.42
N ALA A 336 22.69 -2.21 -16.93
CA ALA A 336 22.27 -1.38 -18.06
C ALA A 336 22.01 -2.21 -19.31
N ALA A 337 22.85 -3.22 -19.57
CA ALA A 337 22.66 -4.15 -20.69
C ALA A 337 21.37 -4.97 -20.54
N ALA A 338 21.09 -5.51 -19.34
CA ALA A 338 19.87 -6.25 -19.05
C ALA A 338 18.62 -5.39 -19.21
N ILE A 339 18.64 -4.13 -18.74
CA ILE A 339 17.54 -3.16 -18.95
C ILE A 339 17.31 -2.90 -20.44
N ALA A 340 18.37 -2.89 -21.25
CA ALA A 340 18.31 -2.76 -22.70
C ALA A 340 17.93 -4.07 -23.43
N GLY A 341 17.68 -5.17 -22.71
CA GLY A 341 17.22 -6.45 -23.25
C GLY A 341 18.31 -7.52 -23.41
N ASP A 342 19.55 -7.25 -23.03
CA ASP A 342 20.63 -8.23 -23.04
C ASP A 342 20.68 -9.03 -21.73
N TRP A 343 19.70 -9.93 -21.55
CA TRP A 343 19.64 -10.78 -20.36
C TRP A 343 20.82 -11.74 -20.23
N ALA A 344 21.53 -12.01 -21.35
CA ALA A 344 22.72 -12.84 -21.32
C ALA A 344 23.89 -12.15 -20.59
N ALA A 345 23.83 -10.84 -20.36
CA ALA A 345 24.80 -10.10 -19.56
C ALA A 345 24.67 -10.35 -18.05
N VAL A 346 23.51 -10.80 -17.56
CA VAL A 346 23.29 -11.03 -16.12
C VAL A 346 24.26 -12.11 -15.59
N PRO A 347 24.98 -11.87 -14.47
CA PRO A 347 25.89 -12.84 -13.87
C PRO A 347 25.23 -14.18 -13.59
N ALA A 348 25.89 -15.29 -13.94
CA ALA A 348 25.30 -16.62 -13.89
C ALA A 348 24.89 -17.05 -12.46
N ASN A 349 25.64 -16.60 -11.46
CA ASN A 349 25.37 -16.74 -10.02
C ASN A 349 24.11 -15.98 -9.57
N SER A 350 23.71 -14.94 -10.30
CA SER A 350 22.65 -14.01 -9.92
C SER A 350 21.34 -14.26 -10.68
N ARG A 351 21.36 -15.12 -11.71
CA ARG A 351 20.16 -15.55 -12.46
C ARG A 351 19.19 -16.42 -11.67
N SER A 352 19.60 -16.95 -10.52
CA SER A 352 18.81 -17.86 -9.67
C SER A 352 18.50 -17.27 -8.29
N GLY A 353 18.63 -15.94 -8.14
CA GLY A 353 18.49 -15.20 -6.89
C GLY A 353 17.34 -15.67 -6.01
#